data_AF-A0A7R9LK67-F1
#
_entry.id   AF-A0A7R9LK67-F1
#
_cell.length_a   1.000
_cell.length_b   1.000
_cell.length_c   1.000
_cell.angle_alpha   90.00
_cell.angle_beta   90.00
_cell.angle_gamma   90.00
#
_symmetry.space_group_name_H-M   'P 1'
#
loop_
_entity.id
_entity.type
_entity.pdbx_description
1 polymer ?
#
loop_
_entity_poly.entity_id
_entity_poly.type
_entity_poly.pdbx_seq_one_letter_code
_entity_poly.pdbx_strand_id
1 'polypeptide(L)'
;MYYDSVYVERYMGFPTPEDNLKNYILSSTLNNVKHLNGKQFLVMFGTADDNVHTMNSMMLLKSMNEANIKYQTQIYPDNRHSLHQSMAHMYIRMIDFFDHCFNHSVYVERYMGFPTPEDNLKNYILSSTLNNVKHLNGKQFLVMFGTADDNVHTMNSMMLLKAMNEANIKYQTQIYPDNRHSLHQSMAHMYIRMIDFFDHCFNRNIKHK
;
A
#
# COMPACT_ATOMS: atom_id res chain seq x y z
N MET A 1 -21.74 -16.65 -16.21
CA MET A 1 -20.96 -16.01 -17.28
C MET A 1 -21.92 -15.05 -17.96
N TYR A 2 -21.76 -13.74 -17.76
CA TYR A 2 -22.68 -12.72 -18.29
C TYR A 2 -21.97 -11.89 -19.36
N TYR A 3 -21.33 -12.58 -20.30
CA TYR A 3 -20.79 -12.02 -21.53
C TYR A 3 -21.64 -12.57 -22.67
N ASP A 4 -21.71 -11.83 -23.77
CA ASP A 4 -22.36 -12.24 -25.01
C ASP A 4 -21.90 -13.66 -25.41
N SER A 5 -22.69 -14.66 -24.99
CA SER A 5 -22.22 -16.05 -24.87
C SER A 5 -21.82 -16.63 -26.22
N VAL A 6 -22.42 -16.09 -27.28
CA VAL A 6 -22.13 -16.38 -28.69
C VAL A 6 -20.64 -16.21 -29.03
N TYR A 7 -19.97 -15.18 -28.51
CA TYR A 7 -18.55 -14.96 -28.79
C TYR A 7 -17.66 -15.98 -28.09
N VAL A 8 -17.94 -16.26 -26.82
CA VAL A 8 -17.12 -17.21 -26.06
C VAL A 8 -17.38 -18.63 -26.56
N GLU A 9 -18.63 -18.98 -26.86
CA GLU A 9 -19.00 -20.29 -27.44
C GLU A 9 -18.41 -20.49 -28.83
N ARG A 10 -18.34 -19.43 -29.67
CA ARG A 10 -17.70 -19.51 -31.00
C ARG A 10 -16.22 -19.89 -30.94
N TYR A 11 -15.49 -19.40 -29.94
CA TYR A 11 -14.04 -19.62 -29.84
C TYR A 11 -13.65 -20.71 -28.83
N MET A 12 -14.50 -20.99 -27.84
CA MET A 12 -14.26 -21.99 -26.80
C MET A 12 -15.21 -23.18 -26.85
N GLY A 13 -16.17 -23.29 -27.77
CA GLY A 13 -17.16 -24.38 -27.76
C GLY A 13 -18.21 -24.23 -26.65
N PHE A 14 -19.11 -25.19 -26.49
CA PHE A 14 -20.15 -25.11 -25.46
C PHE A 14 -19.61 -25.42 -24.06
N PRO A 15 -20.12 -24.75 -23.00
CA PRO A 15 -19.73 -25.03 -21.63
C PRO A 15 -20.45 -26.27 -21.06
N THR A 16 -20.45 -27.38 -21.81
CA THR A 16 -21.00 -28.67 -21.38
C THR A 16 -19.87 -29.63 -20.98
N PRO A 17 -20.13 -30.61 -20.08
CA PRO A 17 -19.14 -31.60 -19.70
C PRO A 17 -18.56 -32.40 -20.88
N GLU A 18 -19.37 -32.58 -21.94
CA GLU A 18 -19.01 -33.32 -23.15
C GLU A 18 -18.18 -32.51 -24.15
N ASP A 19 -18.20 -31.18 -24.06
CA ASP A 19 -17.48 -30.29 -24.97
C ASP A 19 -16.30 -29.62 -24.24
N ASN A 20 -16.43 -28.38 -23.78
CA ASN A 20 -15.27 -27.63 -23.28
C ASN A 20 -15.37 -27.10 -21.85
N LEU A 21 -16.29 -27.64 -21.02
CA LEU A 21 -16.51 -27.17 -19.64
C LEU A 21 -15.23 -27.12 -18.79
N LYS A 22 -14.32 -28.08 -18.97
CA LYS A 22 -13.05 -28.11 -18.23
C LYS A 22 -12.21 -26.87 -18.50
N ASN A 23 -12.10 -26.43 -19.75
CA ASN A 23 -11.32 -25.25 -20.10
C ASN A 23 -12.03 -23.96 -19.69
N TYR A 24 -13.36 -23.91 -19.71
CA TYR A 24 -14.12 -22.82 -19.10
C TYR A 24 -13.85 -22.66 -17.59
N ILE A 25 -13.71 -23.77 -16.85
CA ILE A 25 -13.38 -23.74 -15.43
C ILE A 25 -11.93 -23.29 -15.20
N LEU A 26 -10.99 -23.79 -16.01
CA LEU A 26 -9.57 -23.47 -15.91
C LEU A 26 -9.23 -22.04 -16.34
N SER A 27 -9.91 -21.51 -17.36
CA SER A 27 -9.68 -20.16 -17.89
C SER A 27 -10.39 -19.08 -17.07
N SER A 28 -11.28 -19.47 -16.15
CA SER A 28 -11.99 -18.54 -15.29
C SER A 28 -11.02 -17.79 -14.39
N THR A 29 -10.89 -16.49 -14.62
CA THR A 29 -10.13 -15.58 -13.77
C THR A 29 -10.63 -15.59 -12.32
N LEU A 30 -11.92 -15.88 -12.10
CA LEU A 30 -12.53 -16.01 -10.78
C LEU A 30 -11.99 -17.20 -9.97
N ASN A 31 -11.69 -18.31 -10.65
CA ASN A 31 -11.16 -19.52 -9.99
C ASN A 31 -9.67 -19.40 -9.67
N ASN A 32 -8.96 -18.53 -10.39
CA ASN A 32 -7.52 -18.36 -10.30
C ASN A 32 -7.09 -17.11 -9.53
N VAL A 33 -8.02 -16.39 -8.89
CA VAL A 33 -7.74 -15.16 -8.12
C VAL A 33 -6.69 -15.38 -7.02
N LYS A 34 -6.58 -16.60 -6.47
CA LYS A 34 -5.56 -16.94 -5.47
C LYS A 34 -4.12 -16.79 -5.98
N HIS A 35 -3.89 -16.93 -7.28
CA HIS A 35 -2.59 -16.71 -7.91
C HIS A 35 -2.20 -15.23 -8.02
N LEU A 36 -3.11 -14.32 -7.68
CA LEU A 36 -2.91 -12.88 -7.69
C LEU A 36 -2.34 -12.36 -6.35
N ASN A 37 -2.08 -13.25 -5.38
CA ASN A 37 -1.59 -12.86 -4.06
C ASN A 37 -0.24 -12.14 -4.12
N GLY A 38 -0.07 -11.13 -3.26
CA GLY A 38 1.13 -10.29 -3.20
C GLY A 38 1.20 -9.19 -4.27
N LYS A 39 0.24 -9.08 -5.19
CA LYS A 39 0.17 -8.00 -6.18
C LYS A 39 -0.90 -6.97 -5.82
N GLN A 40 -0.69 -5.73 -6.27
CA GLN A 40 -1.70 -4.67 -6.20
C GLN A 40 -2.47 -4.60 -7.50
N PHE A 41 -3.79 -4.44 -7.43
CA PHE A 41 -4.66 -4.34 -8.60
C PHE A 41 -5.49 -3.06 -8.54
N LEU A 42 -5.65 -2.42 -9.70
CA LEU A 42 -6.66 -1.39 -9.92
C LEU A 42 -7.69 -1.94 -10.91
N VAL A 43 -8.94 -2.06 -10.47
CA VAL A 43 -10.07 -2.50 -11.29
C VAL A 43 -10.93 -1.28 -11.61
N MET A 44 -11.12 -0.98 -12.90
CA MET A 44 -11.93 0.16 -13.34
C MET A 44 -12.99 -0.29 -14.34
N PHE A 45 -14.23 0.16 -14.16
CA PHE A 45 -15.33 -0.18 -15.08
C PHE A 45 -16.46 0.85 -15.04
N GLY A 46 -17.24 0.88 -16.12
CA GLY A 46 -18.43 1.72 -16.26
C GLY A 46 -19.70 0.99 -15.82
N THR A 47 -20.72 1.74 -15.38
CA THR A 47 -22.02 1.16 -15.01
C THR A 47 -22.99 1.02 -16.18
N ALA A 48 -22.71 1.68 -17.32
CA ALA A 48 -23.52 1.63 -18.54
C ALA A 48 -22.79 0.90 -19.68
N ASP A 49 -21.83 0.04 -19.35
CA ASP A 49 -21.16 -0.84 -20.30
C ASP A 49 -22.12 -1.92 -20.80
N ASP A 50 -22.44 -1.85 -22.09
CA ASP A 50 -23.30 -2.75 -22.84
C ASP A 50 -22.57 -3.99 -23.35
N ASN A 51 -21.24 -4.00 -23.35
CA ASN A 51 -20.41 -5.11 -23.82
C ASN A 51 -19.89 -5.98 -22.68
N VAL A 52 -19.47 -5.36 -21.57
CA VAL A 52 -19.00 -6.06 -20.37
C VAL A 52 -19.87 -5.65 -19.19
N HIS A 53 -20.88 -6.48 -18.90
CA HIS A 53 -21.78 -6.21 -17.79
C HIS A 53 -21.03 -6.03 -16.48
N THR A 54 -21.41 -4.99 -15.74
CA THR A 54 -20.89 -4.64 -14.41
C THR A 54 -20.88 -5.83 -13.45
N MET A 55 -21.82 -6.76 -13.61
CA MET A 55 -21.90 -7.99 -12.82
C MET A 55 -20.62 -8.85 -12.90
N ASN A 56 -19.93 -8.88 -14.05
CA ASN A 56 -18.68 -9.63 -14.19
C ASN A 56 -17.57 -9.02 -13.31
N SER A 57 -17.43 -7.69 -13.34
CA SER A 57 -16.51 -6.96 -12.46
C SER A 57 -16.85 -7.18 -10.99
N MET A 58 -18.13 -7.12 -10.62
CA MET A 58 -18.58 -7.36 -9.24
C MET A 58 -18.28 -8.79 -8.78
N MET A 59 -18.44 -9.79 -9.65
CA MET A 59 -18.04 -11.18 -9.34
C MET A 59 -16.53 -11.29 -9.11
N LEU A 60 -15.71 -10.60 -9.90
CA LEU A 60 -14.26 -10.55 -9.68
C LEU A 60 -13.91 -9.93 -8.33
N LEU A 61 -14.49 -8.77 -8.01
CA LEU A 61 -14.26 -8.11 -6.71
C LEU A 61 -14.69 -9.01 -5.54
N LYS A 62 -15.82 -9.71 -5.67
CA LYS A 62 -16.28 -10.69 -4.67
C LYS A 62 -15.26 -11.82 -4.48
N SER A 63 -14.76 -12.41 -5.56
CA SER A 63 -13.74 -13.46 -5.48
C SER A 63 -12.40 -12.95 -4.91
N MET A 64 -12.02 -11.70 -5.21
CA MET A 64 -10.84 -11.06 -4.60
C MET A 64 -11.02 -10.83 -3.10
N ASN A 65 -12.21 -10.42 -2.65
CA ASN A 65 -12.55 -10.32 -1.23
C ASN A 65 -12.45 -11.67 -0.52
N GLU A 66 -13.07 -12.71 -1.07
CA GLU A 66 -13.05 -14.07 -0.50
C GLU A 66 -11.64 -14.66 -0.42
N ALA A 67 -10.75 -14.26 -1.34
CA ALA A 67 -9.36 -14.68 -1.38
C ALA A 67 -8.40 -13.75 -0.60
N ASN A 68 -8.90 -12.73 0.10
CA ASN A 68 -8.11 -11.71 0.81
C ASN A 68 -7.07 -11.00 -0.07
N ILE A 69 -7.38 -10.81 -1.36
CA ILE A 69 -6.51 -10.08 -2.30
C ILE A 69 -6.81 -8.60 -2.18
N LYS A 70 -5.77 -7.79 -1.97
CA LYS A 70 -5.89 -6.33 -1.95
C LYS A 70 -6.12 -5.78 -3.35
N TYR A 71 -7.09 -4.88 -3.50
CA TYR A 71 -7.34 -4.16 -4.74
C TYR A 71 -7.87 -2.75 -4.46
N GLN A 72 -7.76 -1.89 -5.47
CA GLN A 72 -8.47 -0.63 -5.56
C GLN A 72 -9.52 -0.73 -6.67
N THR A 73 -10.62 0.00 -6.52
CA THR A 73 -11.68 0.04 -7.53
C THR A 73 -12.07 1.47 -7.85
N GLN A 74 -12.28 1.74 -9.14
CA GLN A 74 -12.88 2.98 -9.60
C GLN A 74 -14.08 2.66 -10.49
N ILE A 75 -15.26 3.09 -10.06
CA ILE A 75 -16.50 2.93 -10.82
C ILE A 75 -16.80 4.25 -11.53
N TYR A 76 -17.18 4.18 -12.80
CA TYR A 76 -17.57 5.32 -13.61
C TYR A 76 -19.07 5.25 -13.94
N PRO A 77 -19.91 6.01 -13.23
CA PRO A 77 -21.34 6.07 -13.51
C PRO A 77 -21.62 6.50 -14.96
N ASP A 78 -22.64 5.92 -15.58
CA ASP A 78 -23.16 6.22 -16.93
C ASP A 78 -22.16 6.09 -18.09
N ASN A 79 -20.94 5.61 -17.80
CA ASN A 79 -19.92 5.37 -18.80
C ASN A 79 -20.11 3.99 -19.45
N ARG A 80 -19.94 3.95 -20.77
CA ARG A 80 -19.91 2.73 -21.59
C ARG A 80 -18.52 2.11 -21.61
N HIS A 81 -18.34 1.01 -22.35
CA HIS A 81 -17.12 0.21 -22.41
C HIS A 81 -15.81 0.98 -22.52
N SER A 82 -15.75 2.03 -23.34
CA SER A 82 -14.53 2.79 -23.59
C SER A 82 -14.18 3.82 -22.50
N LEU A 83 -15.06 4.02 -21.51
CA LEU A 83 -14.94 5.05 -20.47
C LEU A 83 -14.68 6.46 -21.02
N HIS A 84 -15.08 6.73 -22.27
CA HIS A 84 -14.64 7.91 -23.02
C HIS A 84 -14.94 9.23 -22.30
N GLN A 85 -16.08 9.30 -21.62
CA GLN A 85 -16.55 10.48 -20.88
C GLN A 85 -15.72 10.77 -19.63
N SER A 86 -15.03 9.77 -19.10
CA SER A 86 -14.20 9.87 -17.89
C SER A 86 -12.71 9.58 -18.15
N MET A 87 -12.26 9.61 -19.40
CA MET A 87 -10.88 9.28 -19.78
C MET A 87 -9.82 10.08 -19.03
N ALA A 88 -10.00 11.39 -18.90
CA ALA A 88 -9.05 12.23 -18.18
C ALA A 88 -8.90 11.79 -16.72
N HIS A 89 -10.02 11.55 -16.03
CA HIS A 89 -10.02 11.06 -14.66
C HIS A 89 -9.45 9.63 -14.57
N MET A 90 -9.76 8.77 -15.54
CA MET A 90 -9.19 7.43 -15.64
C MET A 90 -7.67 7.48 -15.71
N TYR A 91 -7.09 8.33 -16.56
CA TYR A 91 -5.65 8.48 -16.67
C TYR A 91 -5.02 9.02 -15.39
N ILE A 92 -5.64 9.99 -14.72
CA ILE A 92 -5.17 10.49 -13.41
C ILE A 92 -5.15 9.35 -12.39
N ARG A 93 -6.24 8.57 -12.29
CA ARG A 93 -6.32 7.43 -11.37
C ARG A 93 -5.30 6.33 -11.68
N MET A 94 -5.00 6.09 -12.95
CA MET A 94 -3.94 5.16 -13.36
C MET A 94 -2.57 5.68 -12.94
N ILE A 95 -2.27 6.96 -13.19
CA ILE A 95 -1.01 7.58 -12.80
C ILE A 95 -0.82 7.50 -11.29
N ASP A 96 -1.82 7.90 -10.49
CA ASP A 96 -1.77 7.80 -9.03
C ASP A 96 -1.50 6.36 -8.56
N PHE A 97 -2.16 5.39 -9.18
CA PHE A 97 -1.98 3.99 -8.82
C PHE A 97 -0.57 3.49 -9.12
N PHE A 98 -0.04 3.82 -10.30
CA PHE A 98 1.33 3.43 -10.67
C PHE A 98 2.36 4.17 -9.82
N ASP A 99 2.17 5.46 -9.56
CA ASP A 99 3.04 6.25 -8.70
C ASP A 99 3.10 5.64 -7.30
N HIS A 100 1.96 5.26 -6.72
CA HIS A 100 1.92 4.56 -5.42
C HIS A 100 2.58 3.17 -5.47
N CYS A 101 2.37 2.42 -6.57
CA CYS A 101 2.96 1.08 -6.72
C CYS A 101 4.47 1.13 -6.88
N PHE A 102 5.01 2.15 -7.56
CA PHE A 102 6.42 2.21 -7.93
C PHE A 102 7.25 3.16 -7.06
N ASN A 103 6.72 4.27 -6.52
CA ASN A 103 7.55 5.22 -5.76
C ASN A 103 8.09 4.64 -4.45
N HIS A 104 7.36 3.79 -3.76
CA HIS A 104 7.84 3.20 -2.51
C HIS A 104 8.88 2.09 -2.74
N SER A 105 8.89 1.42 -3.91
CA SER A 105 9.86 0.37 -4.21
C SER A 105 11.09 0.91 -4.95
N VAL A 106 10.95 1.87 -5.86
CA VAL A 106 12.06 2.36 -6.71
C VAL A 106 13.20 2.90 -5.87
N TYR A 107 12.94 3.72 -4.85
CA TYR A 107 14.01 4.25 -4.01
C TYR A 107 14.74 3.14 -3.27
N VAL A 108 14.00 2.25 -2.60
CA VAL A 108 14.60 1.21 -1.77
C VAL A 108 15.30 0.16 -2.64
N GLU A 109 14.67 -0.31 -3.72
CA GLU A 109 15.26 -1.28 -4.66
C GLU A 109 16.50 -0.73 -5.38
N ARG A 110 16.53 0.57 -5.72
CA ARG A 110 17.69 1.20 -6.34
C ARG A 110 18.94 1.12 -5.47
N TYR A 111 18.80 1.23 -4.15
CA TYR A 111 19.94 1.28 -3.22
C TYR A 111 20.15 -0.03 -2.45
N MET A 112 19.08 -0.80 -2.20
CA MET A 112 19.09 -2.01 -1.39
C MET A 112 18.78 -3.28 -2.20
N GLY A 113 18.51 -3.21 -3.50
CA GLY A 113 18.11 -4.40 -4.28
C GLY A 113 16.75 -4.96 -3.85
N PHE A 114 16.40 -6.17 -4.29
CA PHE A 114 15.14 -6.80 -3.95
C PHE A 114 15.18 -7.47 -2.56
N PRO A 115 14.08 -7.43 -1.79
CA PRO A 115 14.00 -8.06 -0.47
C PRO A 115 13.74 -9.58 -0.58
N THR A 116 14.49 -10.27 -1.43
CA THR A 116 14.41 -11.74 -1.58
C THR A 116 15.61 -12.43 -0.91
N PRO A 117 15.46 -13.70 -0.47
CA PRO A 117 16.57 -14.47 0.09
C PRO A 117 17.80 -14.53 -0.81
N GLU A 118 17.58 -14.54 -2.13
CA GLU A 118 18.63 -14.64 -3.15
C GLU A 118 19.38 -13.33 -3.37
N ASP A 119 18.76 -12.18 -3.09
CA ASP A 119 19.34 -10.86 -3.34
C ASP A 119 19.80 -10.22 -2.02
N ASN A 120 18.94 -9.47 -1.32
CA ASN A 120 19.38 -8.67 -0.18
C ASN A 120 18.51 -8.74 1.09
N LEU A 121 17.63 -9.75 1.21
CA LEU A 121 16.72 -9.89 2.37
C LEU A 121 17.41 -9.77 3.73
N LYS A 122 18.62 -10.33 3.87
CA LYS A 122 19.39 -10.25 5.11
C LYS A 122 19.66 -8.80 5.54
N ASN A 123 20.03 -7.92 4.60
CA ASN A 123 20.33 -6.53 4.93
C ASN A 123 19.06 -5.70 5.16
N TYR A 124 17.94 -6.02 4.50
CA TYR A 124 16.63 -5.45 4.86
C TYR A 124 16.27 -5.73 6.33
N ILE A 125 16.48 -6.98 6.78
CA ILE A 125 16.23 -7.37 8.17
C ILE A 125 17.22 -6.68 9.12
N LEU A 126 18.52 -6.66 8.80
CA LEU A 126 19.55 -6.09 9.67
C LEU A 126 19.46 -4.56 9.78
N SER A 127 19.09 -3.87 8.71
CA SER A 127 18.98 -2.40 8.68
C SER A 127 17.66 -1.89 9.28
N SER A 128 16.65 -2.76 9.42
CA SER A 128 15.39 -2.40 10.06
C SER A 128 15.61 -2.02 11.53
N THR A 129 15.19 -0.81 11.89
CA THR A 129 15.25 -0.31 13.26
C THR A 129 14.41 -1.16 14.21
N LEU A 130 13.32 -1.77 13.71
CA LEU A 130 12.41 -2.61 14.49
C LEU A 130 13.09 -3.84 15.08
N ASN A 131 14.01 -4.46 14.32
CA ASN A 131 14.73 -5.65 14.78
C ASN A 131 15.83 -5.33 15.79
N ASN A 132 16.24 -4.05 15.86
CA ASN A 132 17.39 -3.59 16.63
C ASN A 132 17.01 -2.70 17.81
N VAL A 133 15.72 -2.56 18.12
CA VAL A 133 15.23 -1.66 19.19
C VAL A 133 15.87 -1.96 20.55
N LYS A 134 16.20 -3.22 20.85
CA LYS A 134 16.87 -3.60 22.10
C LYS A 134 18.23 -2.93 22.29
N HIS A 135 18.94 -2.61 21.21
CA HIS A 135 20.23 -1.92 21.24
C HIS A 135 20.10 -0.42 21.57
N LEU A 136 18.87 0.09 21.66
CA LEU A 136 18.59 1.48 22.01
C LEU A 136 18.52 1.71 23.54
N ASN A 137 18.69 0.67 24.35
CA ASN A 137 18.59 0.77 25.81
C ASN A 137 19.59 1.78 26.40
N GLY A 138 19.15 2.52 27.42
CA GLY A 138 19.94 3.55 28.09
C GLY A 138 20.05 4.88 27.34
N LYS A 139 19.48 5.01 26.13
CA LYS A 139 19.45 6.25 25.36
C LYS A 139 18.08 6.92 25.44
N GLN A 140 18.05 8.24 25.21
CA GLN A 140 16.81 9.02 25.11
C GLN A 140 16.50 9.26 23.63
N PHE A 141 15.23 9.10 23.25
CA PHE A 141 14.78 9.32 21.87
C PHE A 141 13.62 10.30 21.84
N LEU A 142 13.61 11.16 20.83
CA LEU A 142 12.46 11.95 20.41
C LEU A 142 12.06 11.48 19.01
N VAL A 143 10.84 10.96 18.87
CA VAL A 143 10.27 10.55 17.58
C VAL A 143 9.24 11.58 17.16
N MET A 144 9.43 12.21 16.00
CA MET A 144 8.53 13.22 15.47
C MET A 144 8.03 12.81 14.09
N PHE A 145 6.73 12.98 13.82
CA PHE A 145 6.16 12.67 12.50
C PHE A 145 4.82 13.40 12.28
N GLY A 146 4.48 13.59 11.01
CA GLY A 146 3.19 14.13 10.57
C GLY A 146 2.17 13.01 10.36
N THR A 147 0.88 13.30 10.56
CA THR A 147 -0.20 12.31 10.34
C THR A 147 -0.68 12.24 8.90
N ALA A 148 -0.26 13.18 8.05
CA ALA A 148 -0.62 13.25 6.63
C ALA A 148 0.61 13.09 5.71
N ASP A 149 1.67 12.45 6.21
CA ASP A 149 2.87 12.15 5.41
C ASP A 149 2.54 11.07 4.36
N ASP A 150 2.55 11.48 3.10
CA ASP A 150 2.30 10.68 1.91
C ASP A 150 3.59 10.02 1.34
N ASN A 151 4.77 10.40 1.84
CA ASN A 151 6.06 9.88 1.40
C ASN A 151 6.61 8.84 2.39
N VAL A 152 6.68 9.18 3.67
CA VAL A 152 7.12 8.30 4.75
C VAL A 152 5.94 8.07 5.70
N HIS A 153 5.15 7.04 5.38
CA HIS A 153 3.88 6.79 6.03
C HIS A 153 3.99 6.70 7.56
N THR A 154 3.03 7.29 8.27
CA THR A 154 2.94 7.35 9.73
C THR A 154 3.09 5.99 10.43
N MET A 155 2.68 4.91 9.74
CA MET A 155 2.86 3.53 10.21
C MET A 155 4.32 3.18 10.56
N ASN A 156 5.32 3.74 9.86
CA ASN A 156 6.73 3.50 10.15
C ASN A 156 7.07 3.91 11.60
N SER A 157 6.69 5.13 11.98
CA SER A 157 6.90 5.63 13.33
C SER A 157 6.08 4.85 14.35
N MET A 158 4.80 4.55 14.06
CA MET A 158 3.94 3.80 14.98
C MET A 158 4.47 2.38 15.26
N MET A 159 4.99 1.69 14.24
CA MET A 159 5.62 0.37 14.42
C MET A 159 6.87 0.46 15.29
N LEU A 160 7.68 1.51 15.11
CA LEU A 160 8.84 1.75 15.97
C LEU A 160 8.42 2.00 17.42
N LEU A 161 7.44 2.85 17.66
CA LEU A 161 6.93 3.14 19.01
C LEU A 161 6.37 1.88 19.69
N LYS A 162 5.64 1.05 18.93
CA LYS A 162 5.16 -0.26 19.42
C LYS A 162 6.34 -1.15 19.84
N ALA A 163 7.35 -1.29 18.99
CA ALA A 163 8.52 -2.10 19.31
C ALA A 163 9.32 -1.54 20.50
N MET A 164 9.41 -0.21 20.65
CA MET A 164 10.02 0.45 21.81
C MET A 164 9.25 0.17 23.10
N ASN A 165 7.91 0.19 23.05
CA ASN A 165 7.06 -0.18 24.20
C ASN A 165 7.31 -1.63 24.63
N GLU A 166 7.27 -2.57 23.68
CA GLU A 166 7.49 -4.00 23.95
C GLU A 166 8.89 -4.27 24.52
N ALA A 167 9.88 -3.46 24.13
CA ALA A 167 11.25 -3.55 24.63
C ALA A 167 11.53 -2.68 25.88
N ASN A 168 10.53 -2.02 26.47
CA ASN A 168 10.66 -1.10 27.59
C ASN A 168 11.68 0.04 27.37
N ILE A 169 11.81 0.52 26.13
CA ILE A 169 12.69 1.63 25.77
C ILE A 169 11.94 2.94 25.99
N LYS A 170 12.53 3.85 26.78
CA LYS A 170 11.95 5.18 27.00
C LYS A 170 12.11 6.05 25.76
N TYR A 171 11.02 6.69 25.36
CA TYR A 171 11.01 7.69 24.28
C TYR A 171 10.06 8.85 24.61
N GLN A 172 10.21 9.91 23.85
CA GLN A 172 9.25 11.00 23.73
C GLN A 172 8.70 11.02 22.30
N THR A 173 7.46 11.44 22.14
CA THR A 173 6.81 11.54 20.82
C THR A 173 6.24 12.93 20.63
N GLN A 174 6.34 13.44 19.40
CA GLN A 174 5.63 14.64 18.97
C GLN A 174 4.92 14.35 17.64
N ILE A 175 3.59 14.42 17.67
CA ILE A 175 2.76 14.20 16.48
C ILE A 175 2.33 15.55 15.96
N TYR A 176 2.39 15.73 14.63
CA TYR A 176 1.92 16.92 13.94
C TYR A 176 0.69 16.58 13.09
N PRO A 177 -0.53 16.87 13.58
CA PRO A 177 -1.76 16.64 12.81
C PRO A 177 -1.71 17.34 11.46
N ASP A 178 -2.22 16.68 10.42
CA ASP A 178 -2.38 17.17 9.05
C ASP A 178 -1.10 17.63 8.33
N ASN A 179 0.06 17.47 8.96
CA ASN A 179 1.34 17.79 8.36
C ASN A 179 1.82 16.62 7.47
N ARG A 180 2.35 16.97 6.30
CA ARG A 180 3.05 16.05 5.39
C ARG A 180 4.53 15.90 5.76
N HIS A 181 5.31 15.24 4.91
CA HIS A 181 6.74 14.94 5.14
C HIS A 181 7.60 16.12 5.63
N SER A 182 7.39 17.31 5.07
CA SER A 182 8.21 18.49 5.38
C SER A 182 7.85 19.17 6.71
N LEU A 183 6.74 18.80 7.34
CA LEU A 183 6.21 19.46 8.55
C LEU A 183 6.10 20.99 8.44
N HIS A 184 5.98 21.54 7.21
CA HIS A 184 6.11 22.98 6.94
C HIS A 184 5.19 23.84 7.82
N GLN A 185 3.97 23.39 8.09
CA GLN A 185 2.98 24.12 8.88
C GLN A 185 3.35 24.20 10.37
N SER A 186 4.19 23.29 10.85
CA SER A 186 4.58 23.17 12.26
C SER A 186 6.08 23.28 12.51
N MET A 187 6.86 23.77 11.54
CA MET A 187 8.33 23.90 11.63
C MET A 187 8.80 24.67 12.86
N ALA A 188 8.17 25.80 13.18
CA ALA A 188 8.54 26.60 14.34
C ALA A 188 8.39 25.78 15.65
N HIS A 189 7.25 25.10 15.81
CA HIS A 189 7.01 24.23 16.96
C HIS A 189 7.97 23.03 16.98
N MET A 190 8.28 22.46 15.82
CA MET A 190 9.27 21.38 15.69
C MET A 190 10.65 21.80 16.19
N TYR A 191 11.15 22.97 15.79
CA TYR A 191 12.44 23.46 16.30
C TYR A 191 12.42 23.69 17.80
N ILE A 192 11.35 24.27 18.35
CA ILE A 192 11.21 24.48 19.80
C ILE A 192 11.27 23.13 20.54
N ARG A 193 10.55 22.10 20.06
CA ARG A 193 10.57 20.77 20.68
C ARG A 193 11.92 20.08 20.57
N MET A 194 12.65 20.28 19.47
CA MET A 194 14.02 19.76 19.32
C MET A 194 14.98 20.40 20.31
N ILE A 195 14.94 21.74 20.45
CA ILE A 195 15.80 22.48 21.38
C ILE A 195 15.53 22.02 22.82
N ASP A 196 14.26 21.97 23.23
CA ASP A 196 13.86 21.50 24.57
C ASP A 196 14.37 20.07 24.86
N PHE A 197 14.25 19.17 23.89
CA PHE A 197 14.74 17.80 24.02
C PHE A 197 16.28 17.75 24.14
N PHE A 198 17.01 18.53 23.35
CA PHE A 198 18.46 18.58 23.41
C PHE A 198 18.97 19.19 24.71
N ASP A 199 18.36 20.29 25.17
CA ASP A 199 18.68 20.87 26.47
C ASP A 199 18.48 19.84 27.59
N HIS A 200 17.38 19.07 27.55
CA HIS A 200 17.15 18.01 28.52
C HIS A 200 18.18 16.88 28.45
N CYS A 201 18.68 16.55 27.25
CA CYS A 201 19.68 15.51 27.05
C CYS A 201 21.07 15.94 27.50
N PHE A 202 21.48 17.18 27.21
CA PHE A 202 22.85 17.65 27.40
C PHE A 202 23.07 18.43 28.71
N ASN A 203 22.07 19.11 29.26
CA ASN A 203 22.23 19.93 30.48
C ASN A 203 22.16 19.15 31.80
N ARG A 204 22.08 17.81 31.78
CA ARG A 204 22.09 16.98 33.00
C ARG A 204 23.42 16.97 33.78
N ASN A 205 24.46 17.65 33.29
CA ASN A 205 25.80 17.67 33.91
C ASN A 205 26.18 18.97 34.64
N ILE A 206 25.32 19.97 34.74
CA ILE A 206 25.59 21.14 35.59
C ILE A 206 24.92 20.93 36.96
N LYS A 207 25.46 19.97 37.74
CA LYS A 207 25.32 20.06 39.19
C LYS A 207 26.30 21.14 39.63
N HIS A 208 25.81 22.34 39.90
CA HIS A 208 26.55 23.35 40.65
C HIS A 208 27.06 22.69 41.94
N LYS A 209 28.39 22.60 42.06
CA LYS A 209 29.08 22.39 43.35
C LYS A 209 28.83 23.60 44.24
#